data_AF-A0A5J4UJ76-F1
#
_entry.id   AF-A0A5J4UJ76-F1
#
_cell.length_a   1.000
_cell.length_b   1.000
_cell.length_c   1.000
_cell.angle_alpha   90.00
_cell.angle_beta   90.00
_cell.angle_gamma   90.00
#
_symmetry.space_group_name_H-M   'P 1'
#
loop_
_entity.id
_entity.type
_entity.pdbx_description
1 polymer ?
#
loop_
_entity_poly.entity_id
_entity_poly.type
_entity_poly.pdbx_seq_one_letter_code
_entity_poly.pdbx_strand_id
1 'polypeptide(L)'
;METQKEEEDQDSASDQHPRPLSILRAATSNLQDIEIFGEEIIIGRHPNSTIVINDKRISANHLKISTISGIGQSICDLSTNGTFVNGVMV
;
A
#
# COMPACT_ATOMS: atom_id res chain seq x y z
N MET A 1 0.99 55.93 -13.27
CA MET A 1 2.05 55.20 -12.55
C MET A 1 1.44 54.86 -11.21
N GLU A 2 0.70 53.75 -11.17
CA GLU A 2 1.22 52.43 -10.75
C GLU A 2 1.09 52.31 -9.22
N THR A 3 0.47 51.31 -8.61
CA THR A 3 -0.20 50.09 -9.08
C THR A 3 -1.10 49.64 -7.92
N GLN A 4 -2.25 49.08 -8.26
CA GLN A 4 -3.13 48.35 -7.34
C GLN A 4 -2.32 47.25 -6.63
N LYS A 5 -2.44 47.14 -5.31
CA LYS A 5 -2.01 45.91 -4.62
C LYS A 5 -3.25 45.10 -4.33
N GLU A 6 -3.50 44.15 -5.23
CA GLU A 6 -4.50 43.10 -5.12
C GLU A 6 -4.22 42.22 -3.90
N GLU A 7 -5.32 41.73 -3.34
CA GLU A 7 -5.41 40.68 -2.33
C GLU A 7 -4.73 39.39 -2.82
N GLU A 8 -3.99 38.73 -1.95
CA GLU A 8 -3.82 37.28 -2.02
C GLU A 8 -4.10 36.70 -0.63
N ASP A 9 -5.33 36.22 -0.49
CA ASP A 9 -5.73 35.22 0.50
C ASP A 9 -4.73 34.07 0.47
N GLN A 10 -3.98 33.90 1.56
CA GLN A 10 -3.17 32.69 1.76
C GLN A 10 -4.07 31.56 2.23
N ASP A 11 -4.93 31.08 1.34
CA ASP A 11 -5.61 29.80 1.45
C ASP A 11 -4.87 28.83 0.51
N SER A 12 -3.71 28.32 0.97
CA SER A 12 -2.77 27.60 0.10
C SER A 12 -2.61 26.13 0.53
N ALA A 13 -3.28 25.29 -0.27
CA ALA A 13 -3.04 23.86 -0.52
C ALA A 13 -3.38 22.85 0.59
N SER A 14 -4.65 22.44 0.64
CA SER A 14 -5.03 21.13 1.17
C SER A 14 -4.47 20.02 0.28
N ASP A 15 -3.26 19.57 0.59
CA ASP A 15 -2.80 18.17 0.56
C ASP A 15 -3.29 17.32 -0.63
N GLN A 16 -2.68 17.49 -1.80
CA GLN A 16 -2.89 16.70 -3.02
C GLN A 16 -2.14 15.35 -2.96
N HIS A 17 -2.02 14.71 -1.79
CA HIS A 17 -1.53 13.34 -1.72
C HIS A 17 -2.73 12.39 -1.86
N PRO A 18 -2.68 11.38 -2.76
CA PRO A 18 -3.73 10.38 -2.82
C PRO A 18 -3.91 9.78 -1.43
N ARG A 19 -5.16 9.62 -0.96
CA ARG A 19 -5.40 8.92 0.29
C ARG A 19 -5.22 7.43 0.06
N PRO A 20 -4.42 6.72 0.88
CA PRO A 20 -4.31 5.28 0.76
C PRO A 20 -5.67 4.62 1.03
N LEU A 21 -5.99 3.60 0.24
CA LEU A 21 -7.17 2.76 0.42
C LEU A 21 -7.11 1.99 1.74
N SER A 22 -5.89 1.60 2.13
CA SER A 22 -5.61 0.91 3.40
C SER A 22 -4.13 0.99 3.74
N ILE A 23 -3.78 0.66 4.98
CA ILE A 23 -2.39 0.61 5.45
C ILE A 23 -2.13 -0.76 6.06
N LEU A 24 -1.16 -1.50 5.53
CA LEU A 24 -0.61 -2.68 6.19
C LEU A 24 0.39 -2.22 7.23
N ARG A 25 0.05 -2.41 8.51
CA ARG A 25 0.95 -2.07 9.61
C ARG A 25 1.98 -3.17 9.80
N ALA A 26 3.26 -2.79 9.84
CA ALA A 26 4.34 -3.73 10.08
C ALA A 26 4.25 -4.27 11.52
N ALA A 27 4.10 -5.59 11.66
CA ALA A 27 4.11 -6.25 12.97
C ALA A 27 5.54 -6.45 13.52
N THR A 28 6.57 -6.22 12.71
CA THR A 28 7.98 -6.41 13.06
C THR A 28 8.78 -5.15 12.78
N SER A 29 9.80 -4.90 13.58
CA SER A 29 10.59 -3.65 13.52
C SER A 29 11.49 -3.52 12.27
N ASN A 30 11.68 -4.62 11.53
CA ASN A 30 12.50 -4.65 10.31
C ASN A 30 11.70 -4.33 9.03
N LEU A 31 10.39 -4.09 9.16
CA LEU A 31 9.51 -3.70 8.06
C LEU A 31 8.91 -2.33 8.35
N GLN A 32 8.58 -1.60 7.29
CA GLN A 32 7.84 -0.35 7.38
C GLN A 32 6.36 -0.61 7.10
N ASP A 33 5.51 0.30 7.59
CA ASP A 33 4.12 0.32 7.18
C ASP A 33 4.01 0.53 5.68
N ILE A 34 3.03 -0.13 5.07
CA ILE A 34 2.84 -0.08 3.63
C ILE A 34 1.47 0.52 3.33
N GLU A 35 1.48 1.61 2.59
CA GLU A 35 0.29 2.27 2.09
C GLU A 35 -0.17 1.62 0.78
N ILE A 36 -1.44 1.24 0.72
CA ILE A 36 -2.04 0.59 -0.45
C ILE A 36 -2.86 1.64 -1.20
N PHE A 37 -2.46 1.96 -2.42
CA PHE A 37 -3.15 2.92 -3.28
C PHE A 37 -3.93 2.28 -4.43
N GLY A 38 -3.63 1.03 -4.79
CA GLY A 38 -4.15 0.37 -5.98
C GLY A 38 -5.23 -0.68 -5.71
N GLU A 39 -5.93 -1.05 -6.80
CA GLU A 39 -6.92 -2.14 -6.79
C GLU A 39 -6.28 -3.52 -6.72
N GLU A 40 -5.03 -3.66 -7.16
CA GLU A 40 -4.28 -4.91 -7.04
C GLU A 40 -2.85 -4.61 -6.65
N ILE A 41 -2.36 -5.31 -5.63
CA ILE A 41 -0.97 -5.26 -5.21
C ILE A 41 -0.41 -6.67 -5.06
N ILE A 42 0.84 -6.84 -5.47
CA ILE A 42 1.59 -8.08 -5.27
C ILE A 42 2.67 -7.80 -4.23
N ILE A 43 2.68 -8.61 -3.17
CA ILE A 43 3.73 -8.66 -2.17
C ILE A 43 4.59 -9.89 -2.47
N GLY A 44 5.90 -9.70 -2.55
CA GLY A 44 6.82 -10.80 -2.85
C GLY A 44 8.28 -10.40 -2.76
N ARG A 45 9.17 -11.36 -2.94
CA ARG A 45 10.62 -11.10 -3.01
C ARG A 45 11.08 -10.67 -4.40
N HIS A 46 10.28 -10.91 -5.43
CA HIS A 46 10.68 -10.58 -6.80
C HIS A 46 10.74 -9.06 -6.99
N PRO A 47 11.73 -8.51 -7.72
CA PRO A 47 11.83 -7.07 -7.96
C PRO A 47 10.62 -6.45 -8.68
N ASN A 48 9.83 -7.27 -9.38
CA ASN A 48 8.62 -6.82 -10.09
C ASN A 48 7.35 -6.85 -9.20
N SER A 49 7.44 -7.26 -7.94
CA SER A 49 6.31 -7.15 -7.01
C SER A 49 6.05 -5.68 -6.69
N THR A 50 4.78 -5.29 -6.51
CA THR A 50 4.40 -3.94 -6.08
C THR A 50 5.09 -3.56 -4.77
N ILE A 51 5.16 -4.53 -3.86
CA ILE A 51 5.81 -4.42 -2.57
C ILE A 51 6.87 -5.51 -2.51
N VAL A 52 8.13 -5.09 -2.49
CA VAL A 52 9.27 -6.01 -2.44
C VAL A 52 9.72 -6.19 -1.00
N ILE A 53 9.66 -7.43 -0.52
CA ILE A 53 10.23 -7.81 0.77
C ILE A 53 11.39 -8.78 0.51
N ASN A 54 12.61 -8.29 0.69
CA ASN A 54 13.83 -9.04 0.40
C ASN A 54 14.18 -10.03 1.51
N ASP A 55 13.40 -11.09 1.65
CA ASP A 55 13.60 -12.18 2.61
C ASP A 55 13.48 -13.54 1.92
N LYS A 56 14.45 -14.43 2.13
CA LYS A 56 14.49 -15.77 1.49
C LYS A 56 13.27 -16.65 1.81
N ARG A 57 12.57 -16.38 2.92
CA ARG A 57 11.34 -17.09 3.32
C ARG A 57 10.12 -16.67 2.51
N ILE A 58 10.20 -15.54 1.82
CA ILE A 58 9.14 -14.97 0.99
C ILE A 58 9.32 -15.45 -0.46
N SER A 59 8.22 -15.90 -1.04
CA SER A 59 8.13 -16.37 -2.42
C SER A 59 8.29 -15.21 -3.40
N ALA A 60 8.66 -15.51 -4.65
CA ALA A 60 8.84 -14.48 -5.68
C ALA A 60 7.58 -13.61 -5.83
N ASN A 61 6.42 -14.24 -5.98
CA ASN A 61 5.10 -13.65 -5.77
C ASN A 61 4.48 -14.41 -4.60
N HIS A 62 4.23 -13.75 -3.47
CA HIS A 62 3.86 -14.44 -2.22
C HIS A 62 2.39 -14.22 -1.87
N LEU A 63 1.93 -12.98 -1.92
CA LEU A 63 0.57 -12.61 -1.59
C LEU A 63 0.05 -11.61 -2.61
N LYS A 64 -1.17 -11.83 -3.07
CA LYS A 64 -1.92 -10.84 -3.83
C LYS A 64 -3.03 -10.27 -2.98
N ILE A 65 -3.12 -8.94 -2.91
CA ILE A 65 -4.25 -8.25 -2.29
C ILE A 65 -5.00 -7.52 -3.40
N SER A 66 -6.30 -7.79 -3.50
CA SER A 66 -7.18 -7.11 -4.44
C SER A 66 -8.21 -6.29 -3.66
N THR A 67 -8.27 -5.00 -3.93
CA THR A 67 -9.31 -4.11 -3.40
C THR A 67 -10.52 -4.19 -4.32
N ILE A 68 -11.66 -4.60 -3.76
CA ILE A 68 -12.93 -4.72 -4.45
C ILE A 68 -13.83 -3.58 -3.97
N SER A 69 -14.08 -2.62 -4.87
CA SER A 69 -14.90 -1.43 -4.60
C SER A 69 -16.24 -1.78 -3.96
N GLY A 70 -16.48 -1.21 -2.76
CA GLY A 70 -17.71 -1.40 -2.00
C GLY A 70 -17.80 -2.72 -1.21
N ILE A 71 -16.84 -3.64 -1.33
CA ILE A 71 -16.83 -4.94 -0.63
C ILE A 71 -15.69 -5.01 0.40
N GLY A 72 -14.52 -4.47 0.05
CA GLY A 72 -13.34 -4.52 0.91
C GLY A 72 -12.14 -5.11 0.16
N GLN A 73 -11.27 -5.81 0.89
CA GLN A 73 -10.08 -6.42 0.31
C GLN A 73 -10.18 -7.94 0.33
N SER A 74 -9.77 -8.56 -0.77
CA SER A 74 -9.53 -9.99 -0.84
C SER A 74 -8.04 -10.27 -0.86
N ILE A 75 -7.67 -11.42 -0.32
CA ILE A 75 -6.31 -11.93 -0.31
C ILE A 75 -6.27 -13.24 -1.08
N CYS A 76 -5.19 -13.45 -1.81
CA CYS A 76 -4.93 -14.69 -2.52
C CYS A 76 -3.48 -15.10 -2.22
N ASP A 77 -3.33 -16.25 -1.55
CA ASP A 77 -2.03 -16.84 -1.29
C ASP A 77 -1.42 -17.39 -2.58
N LEU A 78 -0.20 -16.95 -2.90
CA LEU A 78 0.60 -17.42 -4.03
C LEU A 78 1.90 -18.07 -3.53
N SER A 79 2.05 -18.22 -2.22
CA SER A 79 3.29 -18.59 -1.59
C SER A 79 3.56 -20.10 -1.62
N THR A 80 4.81 -20.45 -1.32
CA THR A 80 5.24 -21.84 -1.16
C THR A 80 5.08 -22.32 0.28
N ASN A 81 5.22 -21.42 1.25
CA ASN A 81 5.22 -21.74 2.68
C ASN A 81 3.88 -21.45 3.38
N GLY A 82 2.92 -20.86 2.66
CA GLY A 82 1.62 -20.44 3.17
C GLY A 82 1.58 -18.98 3.61
N THR A 83 0.43 -18.34 3.38
CA THR A 83 0.01 -17.09 4.02
C THR A 83 -0.96 -17.40 5.16
N PHE A 84 -0.87 -16.64 6.27
CA PHE A 84 -1.72 -16.86 7.45
C PHE A 84 -2.47 -15.59 7.82
N VAL A 85 -3.78 -15.72 8.06
CA VAL A 85 -4.63 -14.66 8.59
C VAL A 85 -5.22 -15.12 9.91
N ASN A 86 -4.99 -14.35 10.97
CA ASN A 86 -5.41 -14.68 12.33
C ASN A 86 -4.99 -16.09 12.78
N GLY A 87 -3.80 -16.52 12.35
CA GLY A 87 -3.23 -17.84 12.66
C GLY A 87 -3.75 -19.00 11.81
N VAL A 88 -4.68 -18.76 10.88
CA VAL A 88 -5.23 -19.77 9.97
C VAL A 88 -4.61 -19.60 8.59
N MET A 89 -4.15 -20.70 7.99
CA MET A 89 -3.64 -20.69 6.62
C MET A 89 -4.81 -20.45 5.65
N VAL A 90 -4.59 -19.58 4.67
CA VAL A 90 -5.61 -19.15 3.68
C VAL A 90 -5.31 -19.63 2.28
#